data_AF-A0AAN7J470-F1
#
_entry.id   AF-A0AAN7J470-F1
#
_cell.length_a   1.000
_cell.length_b   1.000
_cell.length_c   1.000
_cell.angle_alpha   90.00
_cell.angle_beta   90.00
_cell.angle_gamma   90.00
#
_symmetry.space_group_name_H-M   'P 1'
#
loop_
_entity.id
_entity.type
_entity.pdbx_description
1 polymer ?
#
loop_
_entity_poly.entity_id
_entity_poly.type
_entity_poly.pdbx_seq_one_letter_code
_entity_poly.pdbx_strand_id
1 'polypeptide(L)'
;MMEAESNDVIPPKHRIRATLRLGPETYVVCKNEGTLSDQLVSMKEESMGILKEFITKHNVPNDVPDELVESSSEDDSEIPEKTHVKSKKTKLT
;
A
#
# COMPACT_ATOMS: atom_id res chain seq x y z
N MET A 1 -26.62 -21.04 -48.03
CA MET A 1 -25.42 -21.15 -47.18
C MET A 1 -25.31 -19.85 -46.43
N MET A 2 -25.41 -19.91 -45.11
CA MET A 2 -24.85 -18.90 -44.22
C MET A 2 -24.69 -19.60 -42.88
N GLU A 3 -23.60 -20.36 -42.78
CA GLU A 3 -23.09 -20.89 -41.52
C GLU A 3 -22.88 -19.71 -40.56
N ALA A 4 -23.67 -19.68 -39.49
CA ALA A 4 -23.45 -18.76 -38.38
C ALA A 4 -22.19 -19.21 -37.65
N GLU A 5 -21.11 -18.47 -37.87
CA GLU A 5 -19.82 -18.62 -37.21
C GLU A 5 -20.05 -18.65 -35.68
N SER A 6 -19.75 -19.80 -35.09
CA SER A 6 -19.75 -20.01 -33.65
C SER A 6 -18.73 -19.05 -33.03
N ASN A 7 -19.24 -17.98 -32.41
CA ASN A 7 -18.46 -17.14 -31.52
C ASN A 7 -18.06 -18.02 -30.33
N ASP A 8 -16.88 -18.61 -30.42
CA ASP A 8 -16.22 -19.28 -29.31
C ASP A 8 -16.18 -18.29 -28.14
N VAL A 9 -17.05 -18.53 -27.16
CA VAL A 9 -17.13 -17.72 -25.94
C VAL A 9 -15.83 -17.98 -25.21
N ILE A 10 -14.83 -17.15 -25.50
CA ILE A 10 -13.59 -17.08 -24.73
C ILE A 10 -14.05 -16.92 -23.27
N PRO A 11 -13.77 -17.89 -22.38
CA PRO A 11 -14.19 -17.79 -21.00
C PRO A 11 -13.64 -16.47 -20.46
N PRO A 12 -14.42 -15.69 -19.70
CA PRO A 12 -14.00 -14.36 -19.28
C PRO A 12 -12.73 -14.50 -18.45
N LYS A 13 -11.57 -14.33 -19.11
CA LYS A 13 -10.26 -14.21 -18.48
C LYS A 13 -10.45 -13.19 -17.37
N HIS A 14 -10.15 -13.57 -16.14
CA HIS A 14 -10.23 -12.70 -14.96
C HIS A 14 -9.85 -11.28 -15.35
N ARG A 15 -10.85 -10.37 -15.39
CA ARG A 15 -10.64 -9.03 -15.92
C ARG A 15 -9.67 -8.26 -15.02
N ILE A 16 -9.62 -8.63 -13.74
CA ILE A 16 -8.81 -7.97 -12.73
C ILE A 16 -8.02 -9.03 -11.95
N ARG A 17 -6.70 -8.89 -12.00
CA ARG A 17 -5.74 -9.67 -11.22
C ARG A 17 -4.63 -8.74 -10.74
N ALA A 18 -4.34 -8.80 -9.44
CA ALA A 18 -3.22 -8.12 -8.83
C ALA A 18 -2.33 -9.12 -8.07
N THR A 19 -1.03 -8.84 -8.04
CA THR A 19 -0.08 -9.56 -7.21
C THR A 19 0.58 -8.56 -6.28
N LEU A 20 0.41 -8.77 -4.98
CA LEU A 20 0.98 -7.95 -3.92
C LEU A 20 2.19 -8.70 -3.36
N ARG A 21 3.35 -8.05 -3.34
CA ARG A 21 4.56 -8.61 -2.74
C ARG A 21 4.94 -7.78 -1.52
N LEU A 22 4.76 -8.35 -0.34
CA LEU A 22 5.01 -7.71 0.96
C LEU A 22 6.18 -8.42 1.62
N GLY A 23 7.39 -7.86 1.45
CA GLY A 23 8.62 -8.53 1.88
C GLY A 23 8.81 -9.89 1.19
N PRO A 24 8.96 -11.00 1.94
CA PRO A 24 9.06 -12.35 1.39
C PRO A 24 7.69 -12.95 0.98
N GLU A 25 6.59 -12.35 1.41
CA GLU A 25 5.24 -12.89 1.19
C GLU A 25 4.65 -12.38 -0.13
N THR A 26 3.95 -13.26 -0.83
CA THR A 26 3.29 -12.96 -2.10
C THR A 26 1.82 -13.34 -2.03
N TYR A 27 0.95 -12.37 -2.33
CA TYR A 27 -0.50 -12.54 -2.34
C TYR A 27 -1.03 -12.28 -3.74
N VAL A 28 -2.05 -13.03 -4.16
CA VAL A 28 -2.70 -12.87 -5.46
C VAL A 28 -4.17 -12.59 -5.22
N VAL A 29 -4.65 -11.46 -5.74
CA VAL A 29 -6.06 -11.07 -5.69
C VAL A 29 -6.62 -11.15 -7.10
N CYS A 30 -7.64 -11.98 -7.30
CA CYS A 30 -8.29 -12.20 -8.60
C CYS A 30 -9.80 -11.97 -8.46
N LYS A 31 -10.40 -11.19 -9.37
CA LYS A 31 -11.84 -10.96 -9.43
C LYS A 31 -12.36 -11.18 -10.85
N ASN A 32 -13.45 -11.93 -10.98
CA ASN A 32 -14.09 -12.28 -12.24
C ASN A 32 -15.61 -12.14 -12.23
N GLU A 33 -16.21 -11.78 -11.09
CA GLU A 33 -17.66 -11.65 -10.93
C GLU A 33 -18.08 -10.18 -10.85
N GLY A 34 -19.26 -9.82 -11.34
CA GLY A 34 -19.79 -8.45 -11.29
C GLY A 34 -19.24 -7.48 -12.34
N THR A 35 -19.59 -6.20 -12.20
CA THR A 35 -19.07 -5.15 -13.09
C THR A 35 -17.60 -4.87 -12.81
N LEU A 36 -16.90 -4.22 -13.75
CA LEU A 36 -15.49 -3.84 -13.54
C LEU A 36 -15.29 -2.96 -12.30
N SER A 37 -16.23 -2.04 -12.03
CA SER A 37 -16.21 -1.20 -10.83
C SER A 37 -16.36 -2.03 -9.56
N ASP A 38 -17.29 -2.97 -9.52
CA ASP A 38 -17.49 -3.83 -8.35
C ASP A 38 -16.23 -4.69 -8.09
N GLN A 39 -15.65 -5.25 -9.15
CA GLN A 39 -14.41 -6.00 -9.09
C GLN A 39 -13.25 -5.16 -8.54
N LEU A 40 -13.13 -3.89 -8.94
CA LEU A 40 -12.12 -2.98 -8.40
C LEU A 40 -12.37 -2.67 -6.92
N VAL A 41 -13.62 -2.45 -6.53
CA VAL A 41 -13.99 -2.21 -5.12
C VAL A 41 -13.65 -3.43 -4.27
N SER A 42 -14.04 -4.63 -4.69
CA SER A 42 -13.73 -5.87 -3.98
C SER A 42 -12.23 -6.15 -3.94
N MET A 43 -11.50 -5.90 -5.05
CA MET A 43 -10.04 -6.05 -5.05
C MET A 43 -9.38 -5.09 -4.07
N LYS A 44 -9.84 -3.83 -4.01
CA LYS A 44 -9.35 -2.83 -3.06
C LYS A 44 -9.57 -3.30 -1.62
N GLU A 45 -10.78 -3.74 -1.28
CA GLU A 45 -11.12 -4.20 0.07
C GLU A 45 -10.26 -5.40 0.51
N GLU A 46 -10.11 -6.40 -0.36
CA GLU A 46 -9.27 -7.57 -0.10
C GLU A 46 -7.79 -7.19 0.06
N SER A 47 -7.29 -6.32 -0.83
CA SER A 47 -5.90 -5.84 -0.75
C SER A 47 -5.63 -5.06 0.54
N MET A 48 -6.60 -4.26 0.99
CA MET A 48 -6.49 -3.53 2.26
C MET A 48 -6.53 -4.48 3.47
N GLY A 49 -7.34 -5.54 3.41
CA GLY A 49 -7.35 -6.61 4.41
C GLY A 49 -5.97 -7.27 4.54
N ILE A 50 -5.39 -7.68 3.40
CA ILE A 50 -4.05 -8.27 3.33
C ILE A 50 -3.00 -7.34 3.95
N LEU A 51 -3.02 -6.05 3.59
CA LEU A 51 -2.07 -5.08 4.12
C LEU A 51 -2.22 -4.90 5.63
N LYS A 52 -3.46 -4.79 6.12
CA LYS A 52 -3.74 -4.67 7.55
C LYS A 52 -3.21 -5.88 8.31
N GLU A 53 -3.52 -7.09 7.83
CA GLU A 53 -3.04 -8.34 8.45
C GLU A 53 -1.52 -8.38 8.48
N PHE A 54 -0.87 -8.09 7.34
CA PHE A 54 0.59 -8.05 7.24
C PHE A 54 1.21 -7.06 8.25
N ILE A 55 0.69 -5.82 8.31
CA ILE A 55 1.19 -4.84 9.28
C ILE A 55 0.97 -5.35 10.71
N THR A 56 -0.23 -5.82 11.06
CA THR A 56 -0.51 -6.29 12.44
C THR A 56 0.37 -7.45 12.87
N LYS A 57 0.70 -8.36 11.95
CA LYS A 57 1.54 -9.54 12.21
C LYS A 57 3.02 -9.16 12.38
N HIS A 58 3.51 -8.22 11.57
CA HIS A 58 4.94 -7.92 11.50
C HIS A 58 5.36 -6.66 12.27
N ASN A 59 4.41 -5.80 12.62
CA ASN A 59 4.62 -4.53 13.31
C ASN A 59 4.26 -4.63 14.80
N VAL A 60 4.48 -5.80 15.40
CA VAL A 60 4.45 -5.97 16.86
C VAL A 60 5.36 -4.88 17.43
N PRO A 61 4.85 -3.96 18.28
CA PRO A 61 5.69 -2.96 18.91
C PRO A 61 6.76 -3.73 19.65
N ASN A 62 8.01 -3.56 19.20
CA ASN A 62 9.14 -4.13 19.87
C ASN A 62 9.18 -3.45 21.24
N ASP A 63 8.66 -4.17 22.26
CA ASP A 63 8.66 -3.89 23.70
C ASP A 63 9.46 -2.63 24.02
N VAL A 64 8.82 -1.46 23.86
CA VAL A 64 9.43 -0.20 24.27
C VAL A 64 9.14 -0.19 25.76
N PRO A 65 10.14 -0.38 26.64
CA PRO A 65 9.89 -0.31 28.06
C PRO A 65 9.22 1.03 28.34
N ASP A 66 8.14 1.01 29.11
CA ASP A 66 7.41 2.18 29.61
C ASP A 66 8.33 3.04 30.50
N GLU A 67 9.37 3.66 29.94
CA GLU A 67 10.06 4.73 30.65
C GLU A 67 9.18 5.97 30.51
N LEU A 68 8.31 6.13 31.50
CA LEU A 68 7.63 7.37 31.84
C LEU A 68 8.70 8.45 32.00
N VAL A 69 9.06 9.11 30.91
CA VAL A 69 9.82 10.36 30.99
C VAL A 69 8.83 11.45 31.40
N GLU A 70 8.49 11.46 32.69
CA GLU A 70 8.11 12.70 33.38
C GLU A 70 9.31 13.65 33.27
N SER A 71 9.34 14.44 32.21
CA SER A 71 10.17 15.62 32.13
C SER A 71 9.27 16.79 31.77
N SER A 72 8.70 17.36 32.83
CA SER A 72 8.10 18.68 32.84
C SER A 72 9.10 19.70 32.28
N SER A 73 8.76 20.35 31.18
CA SER A 73 9.05 21.78 30.99
C SER A 73 8.18 22.32 29.86
N GLU A 74 7.15 23.05 30.29
CA GLU A 74 6.49 24.11 29.53
C GLU A 74 7.55 25.04 28.91
N ASP A 75 7.54 25.18 27.58
CA ASP A 75 7.81 26.46 26.92
C ASP A 75 7.20 26.45 25.52
N ASP A 76 6.17 27.28 25.40
CA ASP A 76 5.46 27.67 24.19
C ASP A 76 6.40 28.52 23.33
N SER A 77 6.64 28.14 22.07
CA SER A 77 7.00 29.10 21.01
C SER A 77 6.92 28.48 19.61
N GLU A 78 5.82 28.81 18.96
CA GLU A 78 5.62 29.12 17.54
C GLU A 78 6.78 28.83 16.55
N ILE A 79 6.48 27.94 15.59
CA ILE A 79 7.11 27.72 14.27
C ILE A 79 7.53 29.04 13.57
N PRO A 80 8.58 29.06 12.70
CA PRO A 80 8.34 28.57 11.34
C PRO A 80 9.53 27.95 10.58
N GLU A 81 9.14 27.29 9.49
CA GLU A 81 9.95 26.75 8.39
C GLU A 81 11.20 27.56 7.99
N LYS A 82 12.28 26.84 7.69
CA LYS A 82 13.17 27.23 6.58
C LYS A 82 13.72 26.02 5.85
N THR A 83 13.00 25.66 4.79
CA THR A 83 13.56 25.09 3.58
C THR A 83 14.70 25.98 3.07
N HIS A 84 15.90 25.43 2.84
CA HIS A 84 16.61 25.62 1.58
C HIS A 84 17.85 24.73 1.44
N VAL A 85 17.65 23.72 0.60
CA VAL A 85 18.59 23.09 -0.33
C VAL A 85 19.89 23.84 -0.69
N LYS A 86 20.94 23.01 -0.81
CA LYS A 86 21.96 22.93 -1.89
C LYS A 86 23.35 23.55 -1.67
N SER A 87 24.31 22.61 -1.71
CA SER A 87 25.48 22.56 -2.60
C SER A 87 26.79 23.22 -2.17
N LYS A 88 27.73 22.33 -1.80
CA LYS A 88 29.17 22.30 -2.12
C LYS A 88 29.78 23.59 -2.72
N LYS A 89 30.76 24.16 -1.99
CA LYS A 89 32.01 24.59 -2.62
C LYS A 89 33.19 24.51 -1.64
N THR A 90 34.12 23.62 -1.97
CA THR A 90 35.47 23.50 -1.39
C THR A 90 36.38 24.60 -1.95
N LYS A 91 37.18 25.24 -1.08
CA LYS A 91 38.50 25.87 -1.30
C LYS A 91 39.12 26.01 0.10
N LEU A 92 40.21 25.36 0.52
CA LEU A 92 41.60 25.32 0.03
C LEU A 92 42.22 26.70 -0.21
N THR A 93 42.74 27.32 0.84
CA THR A 93 44.17 27.67 1.04
C THR A 93 44.32 28.22 2.45
#